data_AF-X1NZ32-F1
#
_entry.id   AF-X1NZ32-F1
#
_cell.length_a   1.000
_cell.length_b   1.000
_cell.length_c   1.000
_cell.angle_alpha   90.00
_cell.angle_beta   90.00
_cell.angle_gamma   90.00
#
_symmetry.space_group_name_H-M   'P 1'
#
loop_
_entity.id
_entity.type
_entity.pdbx_description
1 polymer ?
#
loop_
_entity_poly.entity_id
_entity_poly.type
_entity_poly.pdbx_seq_one_letter_code
_entity_poly.pdbx_strand_id
1 'polypeptide(L)' 'MELERAQKIASEVITRLAPYCKKIEVAGSVRRRKPRVKDIDFVLEVV' A
#
# COMPACT_ATOMS: atom_id res chain seq x y z
N MET A 1 10.39 -5.53 -6.89
CA MET A 1 9.25 -5.50 -7.82
C MET A 1 9.16 -4.13 -8.47
N GLU A 2 8.60 -4.08 -9.69
CA GLU A 2 8.33 -2.82 -10.39
C GLU A 2 7.24 -2.02 -9.67
N LEU A 3 7.33 -0.69 -9.70
CA LEU A 3 6.40 0.23 -9.02
C LEU A 3 4.94 -0.05 -9.39
N GLU A 4 4.65 -0.27 -10.67
CA GLU A 4 3.28 -0.53 -11.14
C GLU A 4 2.70 -1.80 -10.53
N ARG A 5 3.51 -2.88 -10.45
CA ARG A 5 3.10 -4.13 -9.81
C ARG A 5 2.83 -3.91 -8.33
N ALA A 6 3.69 -3.14 -7.65
CA ALA A 6 3.49 -2.81 -6.24
C ALA A 6 2.19 -2.02 -6.01
N GLN A 7 1.87 -1.06 -6.87
CA GLN A 7 0.63 -0.28 -6.78
C GLN A 7 -0.62 -1.14 -6.96
N LYS A 8 -0.61 -2.10 -7.90
CA LYS A 8 -1.73 -3.05 -8.09
C LYS A 8 -1.96 -3.90 -6.84
N ILE A 9 -0.90 -4.48 -6.29
CA ILE A 9 -0.98 -5.25 -5.04
C ILE A 9 -1.46 -4.37 -3.89
N ALA A 10 -0.94 -3.13 -3.78
CA ALA A 10 -1.32 -2.21 -2.70
C ALA A 10 -2.81 -1.84 -2.76
N SER A 11 -3.35 -1.61 -3.96
CA SER A 11 -4.77 -1.34 -4.16
C SER A 11 -5.64 -2.51 -3.72
N GLU A 12 -5.26 -3.73 -4.06
CA GLU A 12 -6.01 -4.93 -3.67
C GLU A 12 -6.02 -5.13 -2.15
N VAL A 13 -4.88 -4.92 -1.49
CA VAL A 13 -4.78 -4.98 -0.02
C VAL A 13 -5.66 -3.90 0.63
N ILE A 14 -5.64 -2.66 0.12
CA ILE A 14 -6.51 -1.59 0.62
C ILE A 14 -7.98 -1.98 0.49
N THR A 15 -8.42 -2.49 -0.67
CA THR A 15 -9.80 -2.93 -0.87
C THR A 15 -10.22 -3.99 0.15
N ARG A 16 -9.36 -4.96 0.43
CA ARG A 16 -9.65 -6.05 1.38
C ARG A 16 -9.65 -5.58 2.84
N LEU A 17 -8.80 -4.62 3.19
CA LEU A 17 -8.63 -4.15 4.57
C LEU A 17 -9.48 -2.93 4.93
N ALA A 18 -10.00 -2.19 3.95
CA ALA A 18 -10.81 -0.99 4.15
C ALA A 18 -11.98 -1.18 5.16
N PRO A 19 -12.71 -2.32 5.18
CA PRO A 19 -13.78 -2.52 6.17
C PRO A 19 -13.30 -2.56 7.64
N TYR A 20 -12.01 -2.82 7.87
CA TYR A 20 -11.42 -2.97 9.21
C TYR A 20 -10.56 -1.77 9.61
N CYS A 21 -10.46 -0.75 8.75
CA CYS A 21 -9.60 0.40 8.97
C CYS A 21 -10.45 1.67 8.87
N LYS A 22 -10.39 2.52 9.89
CA LYS A 22 -10.89 3.90 9.80
C LYS A 22 -10.13 4.67 8.72
N LYS A 23 -8.82 4.38 8.59
CA LYS A 23 -7.95 4.94 7.54
C LYS A 23 -6.85 3.95 7.18
N ILE A 24 -6.49 3.86 5.91
CA ILE A 24 -5.34 3.09 5.42
C ILE A 24 -4.65 3.86 4.28
N GLU A 25 -3.33 4.00 4.35
CA GLU A 25 -2.53 4.68 3.33
C GLU A 25 -1.27 3.89 2.96
N VAL A 26 -0.86 3.99 1.69
CA VAL A 26 0.41 3.45 1.20
C VAL A 26 1.56 4.37 1.62
N ALA A 27 2.58 3.81 2.26
CA ALA A 27 3.77 4.53 2.70
C ALA A 27 5.03 4.07 1.94
N GLY A 28 6.20 4.33 2.52
CA GLY A 28 7.43 3.69 2.10
C GLY A 28 7.89 4.01 0.67
N SER A 29 8.50 3.00 0.05
CA SER A 29 9.11 3.12 -1.28
C SER A 29 8.08 3.30 -2.41
N VAL A 30 6.87 2.76 -2.24
CA VAL A 30 5.75 2.94 -3.17
C VAL A 30 5.27 4.39 -3.16
N ARG A 31 5.07 4.99 -1.97
CA ARG A 31 4.71 6.42 -1.84
C ARG A 31 5.75 7.36 -2.48
N ARG A 32 7.04 7.01 -2.34
CA ARG A 32 8.16 7.77 -2.94
C ARG A 32 8.40 7.44 -4.42
N ARG A 33 7.57 6.58 -5.04
CA ARG A 33 7.64 6.19 -6.45
C ARG A 33 9.02 5.68 -6.90
N LYS A 34 9.69 4.87 -6.07
CA LYS A 34 10.96 4.25 -6.47
C LYS A 34 10.71 3.27 -7.63
N PRO A 35 11.58 3.21 -8.66
CA PRO A 35 11.40 2.31 -9.79
C PRO A 35 11.44 0.84 -9.35
N ARG A 36 12.32 0.51 -8.39
CA ARG A 36 12.34 -0.79 -7.71
C ARG A 36 11.86 -0.67 -6.28
N VAL A 37 10.82 -1.43 -5.98
CA VAL A 37 10.16 -1.58 -4.67
C VAL A 37 10.56 -2.92 -4.06
N LYS A 38 10.89 -2.98 -2.77
CA LYS A 38 11.23 -4.24 -2.08
C LYS A 38 9.99 -4.88 -1.46
N ASP A 39 9.20 -4.05 -0.81
CA ASP A 39 8.03 -4.34 0.03
C ASP A 39 7.00 -3.21 -0.11
N ILE A 40 5.79 -3.44 0.45
CA ILE A 40 4.72 -2.45 0.47
C ILE A 40 4.43 -2.12 1.93
N ASP A 41 4.70 -0.88 2.31
CA ASP A 41 4.42 -0.38 3.65
C ASP A 41 3.02 0.25 3.70
N PHE A 42 2.27 -0.05 4.75
CA PHE A 42 0.99 0.58 5.05
C PHE A 42 1.04 1.27 6.41
N VAL A 43 0.35 2.41 6.51
CA VAL A 43 0.01 3.03 7.79
C VAL A 43 -1.51 2.98 7.90
N LEU A 44 -2.01 2.48 9.02
CA LEU A 44 -3.43 2.30 9.25
C LEU A 44 -3.88 2.78 10.63
N GLU A 45 -5.12 3.27 10.67
CA GLU A 45 -5.90 3.54 11.88
C GLU A 45 -7.04 2.51 11.90
N VAL A 46 -7.08 1.66 12.92
CA VAL A 46 -8.06 0.58 13.07
C VAL A 46 -9.38 1.15 13.62
N VAL A 47 -10.52 0.54 13.24
CA VAL A 47 -11.84 0.87 13.82
C VAL A 47 -12.01 0.36 15.24
#